data_AF-W4VJU5-F1
#
_entry.id   AF-W4VJU5-F1
#
_cell.length_a   1.000
_cell.length_b   1.000
_cell.length_c   1.000
_cell.angle_alpha   90.00
_cell.angle_beta   90.00
_cell.angle_gamma   90.00
#
_symmetry.space_group_name_H-M   'P 1'
#
loop_
_entity.id
_entity.type
_entity.pdbx_description
1 polymer ?
#
loop_
_entity_poly.entity_id
_entity_poly.type
_entity_poly.pdbx_seq_one_letter_code
_entity_poly.pdbx_strand_id
1 'polypeptide(L)'
;MRRLYIVDIKKQKKAFIIIPISLFVALFLYLESNYTPTVFSNQENPRALNSGNTEYASVALTFNISHGNEKVLPILNRLKSEEIRATFFVSGGEWAERHPDILEKIAEENHEIGMLGYQYKSYVDQEIEQVRKDLNKARGHF
;
A
#
# COMPACT_ATOMS: atom_id res chain seq x y z
N MET A 1 -54.96 -26.53 4.30
CA MET A 1 -55.31 -26.31 2.88
C MET A 1 -54.02 -26.04 2.11
N ARG A 2 -53.66 -26.91 1.15
CA ARG A 2 -52.40 -26.81 0.39
C ARG A 2 -52.68 -26.06 -0.91
N ARG A 3 -52.20 -24.82 -1.04
CA ARG A 3 -52.34 -24.04 -2.28
C ARG A 3 -51.27 -24.49 -3.29
N LEU A 4 -51.70 -25.09 -4.39
CA LEU A 4 -50.84 -25.44 -5.52
C LEU A 4 -50.76 -24.22 -6.44
N TYR A 5 -49.55 -23.66 -6.59
CA TYR A 5 -49.27 -22.59 -7.55
C TYR A 5 -48.84 -23.21 -8.87
N ILE A 6 -49.67 -23.09 -9.89
CA ILE A 6 -49.36 -23.52 -11.25
C ILE A 6 -48.70 -22.34 -11.96
N VAL A 7 -47.40 -22.44 -12.23
CA VAL A 7 -46.62 -21.41 -12.93
C VAL A 7 -46.51 -21.78 -14.40
N ASP A 8 -47.06 -20.95 -15.28
CA ASP A 8 -46.97 -21.13 -16.73
C ASP A 8 -45.59 -20.71 -17.25
N ILE A 9 -44.73 -21.71 -17.44
CA ILE A 9 -43.34 -21.57 -17.93
C ILE A 9 -43.27 -20.82 -19.27
N LYS A 10 -44.29 -20.89 -20.14
CA LYS A 10 -44.25 -20.23 -21.45
C LYS A 10 -44.37 -18.71 -21.35
N LYS A 11 -45.08 -18.20 -20.34
CA LYS A 11 -45.27 -16.76 -20.09
C LYS A 11 -44.12 -16.13 -19.28
N GLN A 12 -43.38 -16.96 -18.53
CA GLN A 12 -42.31 -16.56 -17.61
C GLN A 12 -40.89 -16.72 -18.20
N LYS A 13 -40.73 -17.14 -19.46
CA LYS A 13 -39.42 -17.37 -20.10
C LYS A 13 -38.47 -16.18 -20.01
N LYS A 14 -38.99 -14.95 -20.15
CA LYS A 14 -38.19 -13.72 -20.03
C LYS A 14 -37.69 -13.51 -18.60
N ALA A 15 -38.55 -13.75 -17.60
CA ALA A 15 -38.17 -13.62 -16.19
C ALA A 15 -37.10 -14.65 -15.79
N PHE A 16 -37.18 -15.87 -16.33
CA PHE A 16 -36.18 -16.93 -16.10
C PHE A 16 -34.80 -16.59 -16.65
N ILE A 17 -34.70 -15.68 -17.63
CA ILE A 17 -33.44 -15.19 -18.19
C ILE A 17 -32.97 -13.92 -17.47
N ILE A 18 -33.89 -13.00 -17.18
CA ILE A 18 -33.55 -11.70 -16.58
C ILE A 18 -33.03 -11.85 -15.15
N ILE A 19 -33.62 -12.73 -14.33
CA ILE A 19 -33.23 -12.93 -12.92
C ILE A 19 -31.77 -13.44 -12.77
N PRO A 20 -31.32 -14.50 -13.47
CA PRO A 20 -29.93 -14.94 -13.36
C PRO A 20 -28.96 -13.91 -13.93
N ILE A 21 -29.35 -13.18 -15.00
CA ILE A 21 -28.52 -12.10 -15.53
C ILE A 21 -28.39 -10.96 -14.51
N SER A 22 -29.48 -10.53 -13.87
CA SER A 22 -29.40 -9.47 -12.86
C SER A 22 -28.60 -9.91 -11.64
N LEU A 23 -28.71 -11.17 -11.22
CA LEU A 23 -27.90 -11.74 -10.15
C LEU A 23 -26.42 -11.80 -10.54
N PHE A 24 -26.11 -12.21 -11.76
CA PHE A 24 -24.74 -12.23 -12.27
C PHE A 24 -24.13 -10.83 -12.35
N VAL A 25 -24.89 -9.85 -12.86
CA VAL A 25 -24.46 -8.44 -12.90
C VAL A 25 -24.26 -7.88 -11.49
N ALA A 26 -25.19 -8.13 -10.57
CA ALA A 26 -25.05 -7.68 -9.18
C ALA A 26 -23.84 -8.33 -8.48
N LEU A 27 -23.60 -9.62 -8.71
CA LEU A 27 -22.42 -10.32 -8.21
C LEU A 27 -21.13 -9.76 -8.80
N PHE A 28 -21.11 -9.51 -10.11
CA PHE A 28 -19.97 -8.93 -10.79
C PHE A 28 -19.62 -7.54 -10.23
N LEU A 29 -20.63 -6.67 -10.07
CA LEU A 29 -20.45 -5.34 -9.45
C LEU A 29 -20.00 -5.43 -7.99
N TYR A 30 -20.51 -6.40 -7.23
CA TYR A 30 -20.09 -6.64 -5.84
C TYR A 30 -18.62 -7.09 -5.74
N LEU A 31 -18.20 -7.96 -6.66
CA LEU A 31 -16.81 -8.41 -6.75
C LEU A 31 -15.89 -7.25 -7.18
N GLU A 32 -16.26 -6.47 -8.20
CA GLU A 32 -15.44 -5.32 -8.64
C GLU A 32 -15.35 -4.20 -7.60
N SER A 33 -16.41 -3.94 -6.82
CA SER A 33 -16.42 -2.88 -5.80
C SER A 33 -15.29 -3.01 -4.76
N ASN A 34 -14.73 -4.21 -4.57
CA ASN A 34 -13.67 -4.46 -3.61
C ASN A 34 -12.27 -4.56 -4.24
N TYR A 35 -12.16 -4.44 -5.56
CA TYR A 35 -10.89 -4.41 -6.28
C TYR A 35 -10.73 -3.06 -6.95
N THR A 36 -9.89 -2.20 -6.38
CA THR A 36 -9.35 -1.01 -7.05
C THR A 36 -7.96 -1.37 -7.59
N PRO A 37 -7.84 -1.88 -8.83
CA PRO A 37 -6.52 -2.05 -9.44
C PRO A 37 -5.89 -0.67 -9.61
N THR A 38 -4.87 -0.39 -8.79
CA THR A 38 -4.06 0.83 -8.79
C THR A 38 -3.43 1.15 -10.15
N VAL A 39 -3.39 0.17 -11.06
CA VAL A 39 -2.96 0.29 -12.46
C VAL A 39 -3.85 1.24 -13.29
N PHE A 40 -5.12 1.45 -12.92
CA PHE A 40 -6.05 2.32 -13.66
C PHE A 40 -6.28 3.71 -13.03
N SER A 41 -5.39 4.15 -12.12
CA SER A 41 -5.47 5.50 -11.60
C SER A 41 -5.15 6.52 -12.70
N ASN A 42 -6.14 7.33 -13.09
CA ASN A 42 -5.96 8.49 -13.98
C ASN A 42 -4.82 9.40 -13.46
N GLN A 43 -4.04 9.99 -14.38
CA GLN A 43 -2.86 10.81 -14.05
C GLN A 43 -3.16 12.03 -13.14
N GLU A 44 -4.43 12.40 -13.00
CA GLU A 44 -4.86 13.53 -12.15
C GLU A 44 -4.89 13.21 -10.65
N ASN A 45 -4.90 11.92 -10.26
CA ASN A 45 -4.94 11.52 -8.85
C ASN A 45 -3.56 11.05 -8.34
N PRO A 46 -3.23 11.32 -7.06
CA PRO A 46 -2.02 10.78 -6.44
C PRO A 46 -2.00 9.26 -6.57
N ARG A 47 -0.92 8.70 -7.11
CA ARG A 47 -0.75 7.26 -7.31
C ARG A 47 0.48 6.75 -6.58
N ALA A 48 0.41 5.51 -6.09
CA ALA A 48 1.58 4.82 -5.59
C ALA A 48 2.54 4.54 -6.76
N LEU A 49 3.82 4.86 -6.58
CA LEU A 49 4.87 4.54 -7.53
C LEU A 49 5.46 3.18 -7.17
N ASN A 50 5.40 2.23 -8.09
CA ASN A 50 5.90 0.86 -7.90
C ASN A 50 7.11 0.53 -8.80
N SER A 51 7.38 1.31 -9.84
CA SER A 51 8.52 1.13 -10.72
C SER A 51 9.10 2.48 -11.16
N GLY A 52 10.40 2.47 -11.46
CA GLY A 52 11.09 3.61 -12.07
C GLY A 52 10.76 3.75 -13.56
N ASN A 53 11.46 4.69 -14.21
CA ASN A 53 11.36 4.89 -15.65
C ASN A 53 12.08 3.74 -16.39
N THR A 54 11.37 3.09 -17.31
CA THR A 54 11.86 1.94 -18.09
C THR A 54 12.82 2.31 -19.21
N GLU A 55 12.89 3.59 -19.58
CA GLU A 55 13.82 4.10 -20.59
C GLU A 55 15.29 4.09 -20.09
N TYR A 56 15.48 4.03 -18.78
CA TYR A 56 16.80 3.99 -18.15
C TYR A 56 17.04 2.65 -17.48
N ALA A 57 18.20 2.05 -17.71
CA ALA A 57 18.66 0.85 -17.01
C ALA A 57 19.10 1.21 -15.57
N SER A 58 18.13 1.58 -14.74
CA SER A 58 18.34 2.03 -13.37
C SER A 58 17.51 1.21 -12.40
N VAL A 59 18.05 0.99 -11.20
CA VAL A 59 17.37 0.35 -10.07
C VAL A 59 17.45 1.25 -8.85
N ALA A 60 16.38 1.29 -8.06
CA ALA A 60 16.36 1.98 -6.77
C ALA A 60 16.41 0.93 -5.65
N LEU A 61 17.42 1.03 -4.79
CA LEU A 61 17.50 0.20 -3.59
C LEU A 61 16.75 0.88 -2.45
N THR A 62 15.77 0.18 -1.88
CA THR A 62 14.98 0.67 -0.75
C THR A 62 15.03 -0.32 0.41
N PHE A 63 15.09 0.19 1.64
CA PHE A 63 15.17 -0.60 2.86
C PHE A 63 14.09 -0.14 3.83
N ASN A 64 13.26 -1.06 4.31
CA ASN A 64 12.29 -0.78 5.37
C ASN A 64 12.88 -1.16 6.73
N ILE A 65 12.84 -0.24 7.69
CA ILE A 65 13.32 -0.46 9.05
C ILE A 65 12.21 -0.12 10.04
N SER A 66 11.66 -1.15 10.67
CA SER A 66 10.68 -1.02 11.76
C SER A 66 11.23 -1.47 13.11
N HIS A 67 12.22 -2.36 13.12
CA HIS A 67 12.83 -2.90 14.34
C HIS A 67 14.27 -3.38 14.11
N GLY A 68 15.06 -3.40 15.19
CA GLY A 68 16.44 -3.86 15.18
C GLY A 68 17.38 -2.94 14.38
N ASN A 69 18.69 -3.05 14.64
CA ASN A 69 19.68 -2.16 14.03
C ASN A 69 20.99 -2.84 13.61
N GLU A 70 21.18 -4.12 13.98
CA GLU A 70 22.44 -4.86 13.80
C GLU A 70 22.93 -4.93 12.35
N LYS A 71 22.00 -4.88 11.38
CA LYS A 71 22.30 -4.97 9.95
C LYS A 71 22.43 -3.63 9.26
N VAL A 72 21.97 -2.54 9.88
CA VAL A 72 21.94 -1.21 9.24
C VAL A 72 23.37 -0.72 8.99
N LEU A 73 24.24 -0.76 10.00
CA LEU A 73 25.63 -0.31 9.84
C LEU A 73 26.43 -1.15 8.83
N PRO A 74 26.36 -2.51 8.82
CA PRO A 74 26.96 -3.31 7.76
C PRO A 74 26.44 -2.97 6.35
N ILE A 75 25.14 -2.70 6.20
CA ILE A 75 24.54 -2.31 4.91
C ILE A 75 25.09 -0.96 4.47
N LEU A 76 25.09 0.04 5.35
CA LEU A 76 25.64 1.37 5.08
C LEU A 76 27.10 1.29 4.63
N ASN A 77 27.93 0.53 5.36
CA ASN A 77 29.32 0.32 4.99
C ASN A 77 29.47 -0.31 3.59
N ARG A 78 28.57 -1.26 3.23
CA ARG A 78 28.61 -1.86 1.89
C ARG A 78 28.18 -0.87 0.81
N LEU A 79 27.07 -0.15 1.02
CA LEU A 79 26.60 0.88 0.09
C LEU A 79 27.67 1.93 -0.16
N LYS A 80 28.34 2.39 0.91
CA LYS A 80 29.46 3.31 0.83
C LYS A 80 30.64 2.76 0.03
N SER A 81 31.01 1.50 0.24
CA SER A 81 32.11 0.86 -0.49
C SER A 81 31.84 0.69 -2.00
N GLU A 82 30.56 0.61 -2.37
CA GLU A 82 30.11 0.49 -3.76
C GLU A 82 29.73 1.86 -4.36
N GLU A 83 29.84 2.95 -3.57
CA GLU A 83 29.43 4.31 -3.94
C GLU A 83 27.95 4.41 -4.38
N ILE A 84 27.08 3.58 -3.79
CA ILE A 84 25.65 3.51 -4.11
C ILE A 84 24.83 4.32 -3.11
N ARG A 85 23.86 5.08 -3.62
CA ARG A 85 22.82 5.73 -2.82
C ARG A 85 21.55 4.86 -2.75
N ALA A 86 20.89 4.86 -1.60
CA ALA A 86 19.67 4.13 -1.35
C ALA A 86 18.66 4.98 -0.56
N THR A 87 17.44 4.49 -0.46
CA THR A 87 16.37 5.10 0.33
C THR A 87 16.01 4.20 1.52
N PHE A 88 16.01 4.76 2.73
CA PHE A 88 15.66 4.05 3.97
C PHE A 88 14.31 4.53 4.49
N PHE A 89 13.29 3.68 4.43
CA PHE A 89 11.98 3.94 5.01
C PHE A 89 11.96 3.48 6.46
N VAL A 90 11.85 4.43 7.38
CA VAL A 90 12.00 4.18 8.82
C VAL A 90 10.71 4.48 9.59
N SER A 91 10.39 3.66 10.58
CA SER A 91 9.27 3.95 11.49
C SER A 91 9.68 5.00 12.52
N GLY A 92 8.89 6.07 12.67
CA GLY A 92 9.20 7.18 13.56
C GLY A 92 9.33 6.76 15.03
N GLY A 93 8.27 6.20 15.62
CA GLY A 93 8.26 5.86 17.05
C GLY A 93 9.04 4.60 17.37
N GLU A 94 8.84 3.54 16.59
CA GLU A 94 9.48 2.26 16.89
C GLU A 94 10.97 2.23 16.56
N TRP A 95 11.50 3.11 15.72
CA TRP A 95 12.91 3.01 15.34
C TRP A 95 13.67 4.32 15.39
N ALA A 96 13.17 5.38 14.73
CA ALA A 96 13.88 6.65 14.62
C ALA A 96 14.14 7.31 15.98
N GLU A 97 13.15 7.31 16.88
CA GLU A 97 13.32 7.82 18.25
C GLU A 97 14.38 7.07 19.07
N ARG A 98 14.58 5.77 18.78
CA ARG A 98 15.50 4.90 19.54
C ARG A 98 16.91 4.86 18.95
N HIS A 99 17.07 5.25 17.70
CA HIS A 99 18.34 5.19 16.96
C HIS A 99 18.64 6.50 16.20
N PRO A 100 18.61 7.66 16.86
CA PRO A 100 18.86 8.95 16.21
C PRO A 100 20.29 9.02 15.64
N ASP A 101 21.25 8.36 16.27
CA ASP A 101 22.64 8.25 15.84
C ASP A 101 22.78 7.53 14.48
N ILE A 102 22.02 6.46 14.29
CA ILE A 102 22.03 5.71 13.02
C ILE A 102 21.29 6.51 11.94
N LEU A 103 20.20 7.20 12.31
CA LEU A 103 19.45 8.05 11.38
C LEU A 103 20.31 9.21 10.86
N GLU A 104 21.05 9.87 11.74
CA GLU A 104 22.02 10.91 11.39
C GLU A 104 23.08 10.35 10.43
N LYS A 105 23.62 9.18 10.72
CA LYS A 105 24.60 8.53 9.83
C LYS A 105 24.03 8.22 8.44
N ILE A 106 22.77 7.78 8.34
CA ILE A 106 22.10 7.57 7.03
C ILE A 106 22.08 8.88 6.24
N ALA A 107 21.74 10.00 6.87
CA ALA A 107 21.70 11.31 6.24
C ALA A 107 23.11 11.83 5.86
N GLU A 108 24.09 11.69 6.75
CA GLU A 108 25.49 12.08 6.52
C GLU A 108 26.12 11.33 5.35
N GLU A 109 25.74 10.07 5.14
CA GLU A 109 26.19 9.24 4.00
C GLU A 109 25.38 9.50 2.71
N ASN A 110 24.58 10.57 2.68
CA ASN A 110 23.83 11.07 1.51
C ASN A 110 22.81 10.05 0.96
N HIS A 111 22.21 9.28 1.85
CA HIS A 111 21.05 8.44 1.55
C HIS A 111 19.74 9.20 1.79
N GLU A 112 18.68 8.79 1.10
CA GLU A 112 17.36 9.36 1.30
C GLU A 112 16.66 8.69 2.50
N ILE A 113 15.98 9.49 3.31
CA ILE A 113 15.18 8.99 4.43
C ILE A 113 13.70 9.16 4.09
N GLY A 114 13.00 8.03 4.02
CA GLY A 114 11.56 7.95 3.85
C GLY A 114 10.86 7.64 5.17
N MET A 115 9.59 8.01 5.25
CA MET A 115 8.74 7.71 6.40
C MET A 115 7.96 6.41 6.20
N LEU A 116 8.00 5.52 7.21
CA LEU A 116 7.22 4.28 7.28
C LEU A 116 6.16 4.35 8.40
N GLY A 117 5.51 5.51 8.53
CA GLY A 117 4.58 5.79 9.63
C GLY A 117 5.28 5.96 10.99
N TYR A 118 4.50 6.19 12.05
CA TYR A 118 5.00 6.29 13.41
C TYR A 118 4.89 4.95 14.13
N GLN A 119 3.72 4.30 14.06
CA GLN A 119 3.48 2.94 14.55
C GLN A 119 3.60 1.93 13.41
N TYR A 120 4.13 0.73 13.67
CA TYR A 120 4.18 -0.33 12.67
C TYR A 120 2.84 -1.09 12.58
N LYS A 121 1.80 -0.42 12.05
CA LYS A 121 0.44 -0.96 11.88
C LYS A 121 -0.08 -0.74 10.47
N SER A 122 -0.88 -1.68 9.97
CA SER A 122 -1.57 -1.55 8.68
C SER A 122 -2.51 -0.35 8.68
N TYR A 123 -2.45 0.47 7.64
CA TYR A 123 -3.39 1.59 7.42
C TYR A 123 -4.69 1.17 6.73
N VAL A 124 -4.78 -0.06 6.20
CA VAL A 124 -5.98 -0.55 5.49
C VAL A 124 -7.21 -0.55 6.39
N ASP A 125 -7.02 -0.87 7.68
CA ASP A 125 -8.10 -1.04 8.65
C ASP A 125 -8.28 0.19 9.56
N GLN A 126 -7.69 1.33 9.19
CA GLN A 126 -7.68 2.55 10.02
C GLN A 126 -8.51 3.67 9.39
N GLU A 127 -9.11 4.49 10.24
CA GLU A 127 -9.78 5.72 9.83
C GLU A 127 -8.77 6.73 9.26
N ILE A 128 -9.15 7.49 8.23
CA ILE A 128 -8.27 8.45 7.54
C ILE A 128 -7.63 9.45 8.52
N GLU A 129 -8.38 9.91 9.52
CA GLU A 129 -7.84 10.82 10.54
C GLU A 129 -6.76 10.18 11.42
N GLN A 130 -6.85 8.88 11.68
CA GLN A 130 -5.84 8.14 12.43
C GLN A 130 -4.55 8.02 11.60
N VAL A 131 -4.69 7.67 10.31
CA VAL A 131 -3.56 7.60 9.37
C VAL A 131 -2.88 8.97 9.27
N ARG A 132 -3.65 10.05 9.09
CA ARG A 132 -3.09 11.42 9.01
C ARG A 132 -2.37 11.81 10.29
N LYS A 133 -2.92 11.48 11.46
CA LYS A 133 -2.30 11.75 12.75
C LYS A 133 -0.97 10.99 12.91
N ASP A 134 -0.93 9.73 12.52
CA ASP A 134 0.26 8.89 12.58
C ASP A 134 1.37 9.43 11.66
N LEU A 135 1.05 9.75 10.40
CA LEU A 135 1.99 10.33 9.44
C LEU A 135 2.52 11.70 9.89
N ASN A 136 1.64 12.57 10.40
CA ASN A 136 2.07 13.88 10.92
C ASN A 136 2.97 13.75 12.15
N LYS A 137 2.69 12.77 13.01
CA LYS A 137 3.54 12.49 14.18
C LYS A 137 4.91 12.02 13.72
N ALA A 138 4.99 11.05 12.83
CA ALA A 138 6.25 10.55 12.28
C ALA A 138 7.08 11.64 11.60
N ARG A 139 6.46 12.54 10.85
CA ARG A 139 7.15 13.70 10.24
C ARG A 139 7.92 14.57 11.24
N GLY A 140 7.48 14.65 12.50
CA GLY A 140 8.17 15.43 13.53
C GLY A 140 9.52 14.84 13.98
N HIS A 141 9.90 13.65 13.50
CA HIS A 141 11.10 12.92 13.90
C HIS A 141 12.10 12.69 12.75
N PHE A 142 11.86 13.32 11.59
CA PHE A 142 12.74 13.32 10.41
C PHE A 142 13.07 14.76 10.01
#